data_AF-A0A1I7V2B0-F1
#
_entry.id   AF-A0A1I7V2B0-F1
#
_cell.length_a   1.000
_cell.length_b   1.000
_cell.length_c   1.000
_cell.angle_alpha   90.00
_cell.angle_beta   90.00
_cell.angle_gamma   90.00
#
_symmetry.space_group_name_H-M   'P 1'
#
loop_
_entity.id
_entity.type
_entity.pdbx_description
1 polymer ?
#
loop_
_entity_poly.entity_id
_entity_poly.type
_entity_poly.pdbx_seq_one_letter_code
_entity_poly.pdbx_strand_id
1 'polypeptide(L)'
;MTAMNYLIISLAIGFTEQLFFESTTCGVIETAKEDFRCFFKQISFTKDLLLLDLTDSVDIEKFKTSCDTLKACYSSLECRKNDPQYVELSRNTNTICSAILFLGTDFVDCKKKIDEVKGDCDTVGNTCDTVFGKDQCLKPLIVDSCGEEKWFRFRENIINLKKPSLPDCDFDQYRN
;
A
#
# COMPACT_ATOMS: atom_id res chain seq x y z
N MET A 1 0.00 -49.41 29.57
CA MET A 1 0.70 -49.15 28.29
C MET A 1 -0.32 -49.34 27.18
N THR A 2 -0.54 -48.35 26.31
CA THR A 2 -1.48 -48.29 25.13
C THR A 2 -2.56 -47.20 25.13
N ALA A 3 -2.32 -46.03 25.74
CA ALA A 3 -3.10 -44.81 25.43
C ALA A 3 -2.37 -43.85 24.47
N MET A 4 -1.07 -44.07 24.22
CA MET A 4 -0.21 -43.14 23.47
C MET A 4 -0.03 -43.50 21.99
N ASN A 5 -0.60 -44.63 21.53
CA ASN A 5 -0.54 -45.05 20.12
C ASN A 5 -1.81 -44.74 19.31
N TYR A 6 -2.93 -44.36 19.96
CA TYR A 6 -4.16 -44.00 19.24
C TYR A 6 -4.14 -42.56 18.70
N LEU A 7 -3.39 -41.66 19.35
CA LEU A 7 -3.24 -40.26 18.90
C LEU A 7 -2.44 -40.13 17.60
N ILE A 8 -1.55 -41.08 17.30
CA ILE A 8 -0.76 -41.06 16.06
C ILE A 8 -1.59 -41.57 14.86
N ILE A 9 -2.54 -42.49 15.09
CA ILE A 9 -3.38 -43.04 14.01
C ILE A 9 -4.49 -42.06 13.62
N SER A 10 -5.01 -41.24 14.54
CA SER A 10 -5.92 -40.14 14.20
C SER A 10 -5.25 -39.01 13.40
N LEU A 11 -3.92 -38.91 13.41
CA LEU A 11 -3.18 -37.96 12.57
C LEU A 11 -2.93 -38.49 11.13
N ALA A 12 -3.22 -39.77 10.85
CA ALA A 12 -2.96 -40.40 9.55
C ALA A 12 -4.21 -40.61 8.67
N ILE A 13 -5.44 -40.54 9.21
CA ILE A 13 -6.68 -40.86 8.46
C ILE A 13 -7.57 -39.63 8.22
N GLY A 14 -7.21 -38.46 8.77
CA GLY A 14 -7.85 -37.18 8.42
C GLY A 14 -7.36 -36.57 7.10
N PHE A 15 -6.57 -37.28 6.31
CA PHE A 15 -5.90 -36.77 5.10
C PHE A 15 -6.37 -37.43 3.79
N THR A 16 -7.50 -38.14 3.76
CA THR A 16 -7.90 -38.84 2.51
C THR A 16 -9.27 -38.51 1.91
N GLU A 17 -10.14 -37.70 2.52
CA GLU A 17 -11.42 -37.35 1.87
C GLU A 17 -11.78 -35.87 2.05
N GLN A 18 -10.95 -35.02 1.44
CA GLN A 18 -11.36 -33.88 0.61
C GLN A 18 -10.09 -33.25 0.01
N LEU A 19 -9.34 -34.07 -0.74
CA LEU A 19 -8.60 -33.54 -1.88
C LEU A 19 -9.64 -33.22 -2.97
N PHE A 20 -10.45 -32.17 -2.74
CA PHE A 20 -10.84 -31.33 -3.85
C PHE A 20 -9.54 -30.63 -4.28
N PHE A 21 -8.77 -31.35 -5.10
CA PHE A 21 -7.81 -30.77 -6.01
C PHE A 21 -8.65 -29.97 -7.02
N GLU A 22 -9.11 -28.79 -6.61
CA GLU A 22 -9.25 -27.72 -7.60
C GLU A 22 -7.88 -27.63 -8.28
N SER A 23 -7.86 -27.63 -9.59
CA SER A 23 -6.63 -27.60 -10.36
C SER A 23 -5.91 -26.27 -10.15
N THR A 24 -5.19 -26.14 -9.04
CA THR A 24 -4.16 -25.10 -8.89
C THR A 24 -2.95 -25.58 -9.67
N THR A 25 -2.50 -24.78 -10.63
CA THR A 25 -1.33 -25.07 -11.48
C THR A 25 -0.02 -25.20 -10.72
N CYS A 26 0.00 -24.85 -9.42
CA CYS A 26 1.17 -24.91 -8.57
C CYS A 26 0.96 -25.80 -7.34
N GLY A 27 2.02 -26.46 -6.90
CA GLY A 27 2.05 -27.20 -5.63
C GLY A 27 2.36 -26.30 -4.43
N VAL A 28 2.25 -26.89 -3.24
CA VAL A 28 2.48 -26.20 -1.95
C VAL A 28 3.91 -25.67 -1.82
N ILE A 29 4.90 -26.42 -2.32
CA ILE A 29 6.32 -26.06 -2.23
C ILE A 29 6.64 -24.88 -3.14
N GLU A 30 6.13 -24.87 -4.37
CA GLU A 30 6.28 -23.78 -5.32
C GLU A 30 5.65 -22.50 -4.77
N THR A 31 4.45 -22.63 -4.22
CA THR A 31 3.71 -21.54 -3.59
C THR A 31 4.49 -20.92 -2.43
N ALA A 32 4.99 -21.74 -1.50
CA ALA A 32 5.79 -21.24 -0.39
C ALA A 32 7.08 -20.53 -0.85
N LYS A 33 7.75 -21.04 -1.89
CA LYS A 33 8.93 -20.37 -2.47
C LYS A 33 8.61 -18.99 -3.02
N GLU A 34 7.45 -18.84 -3.67
CA GLU A 34 6.99 -17.54 -4.18
C GLU A 34 6.67 -16.56 -3.05
N ASP A 35 6.05 -17.03 -1.97
CA ASP A 35 5.74 -16.20 -0.81
C ASP A 35 7.01 -15.59 -0.20
N PHE A 36 8.06 -16.39 -0.06
CA PHE A 36 9.35 -15.93 0.46
C PHE A 36 10.14 -15.07 -0.54
N ARG A 37 9.92 -15.22 -1.85
CA ARG A 37 10.70 -14.54 -2.90
C ARG A 37 10.65 -13.02 -2.77
N CYS A 38 9.48 -12.46 -2.43
CA CYS A 38 9.29 -11.01 -2.34
C CYS A 38 9.43 -10.46 -0.90
N PHE A 39 9.59 -11.32 0.11
CA PHE A 39 9.58 -10.92 1.51
C PHE A 39 10.65 -9.86 1.85
N PHE A 40 11.90 -10.06 1.44
CA PHE A 40 12.96 -9.07 1.71
C PHE A 40 12.77 -7.75 0.96
N LYS A 41 12.19 -7.80 -0.24
CA LYS A 41 11.86 -6.59 -1.02
C LYS A 41 10.74 -5.81 -0.33
N GLN A 42 9.76 -6.51 0.25
CA GLN A 42 8.72 -5.90 1.07
C GLN A 42 9.29 -5.21 2.31
N ILE A 43 10.25 -5.84 3.00
CA ILE A 43 10.96 -5.23 4.13
C ILE A 43 11.71 -3.97 3.67
N SER A 44 12.45 -4.04 2.56
CA SER A 44 13.17 -2.89 2.00
C SER A 44 12.23 -1.73 1.67
N PHE A 45 11.14 -2.02 0.97
CA PHE A 45 10.10 -1.05 0.66
C PHE A 45 9.51 -0.41 1.92
N THR A 46 9.17 -1.20 2.93
CA THR A 46 8.60 -0.71 4.18
C THR A 46 9.59 0.18 4.93
N LYS A 47 10.87 -0.23 4.99
CA LYS A 47 11.92 0.58 5.61
C LYS A 47 12.08 1.92 4.89
N ASP A 48 12.17 1.91 3.57
CA ASP A 48 12.37 3.13 2.79
C ASP A 48 11.14 4.04 2.89
N LEU A 49 9.92 3.49 2.98
CA LEU A 49 8.71 4.27 3.24
C LEU A 49 8.73 4.95 4.61
N LEU A 50 9.15 4.25 5.67
CA LEU A 50 9.16 4.78 7.04
C LEU A 50 10.25 5.85 7.25
N LEU A 51 11.35 5.78 6.50
CA LEU A 51 12.47 6.70 6.59
C LEU A 51 12.41 7.83 5.56
N LEU A 52 11.37 7.88 4.74
CA LEU A 52 11.27 8.80 3.62
C LEU A 52 11.12 10.25 4.08
N ASP A 53 12.03 11.11 3.63
CA ASP A 53 11.82 12.55 3.55
C ASP A 53 11.35 12.92 2.13
N LEU A 54 10.11 13.40 1.99
CA LEU A 54 9.52 13.82 0.71
C LEU A 54 10.19 15.06 0.10
N THR A 55 11.05 15.74 0.84
CA THR A 55 11.83 16.89 0.36
C THR A 55 13.25 16.52 -0.06
N ASP A 56 13.72 15.32 0.31
CA ASP A 56 15.04 14.81 -0.07
C ASP A 56 14.96 13.94 -1.34
N SER A 57 15.50 14.46 -2.44
CA SER A 57 15.56 13.76 -3.73
C SER A 57 16.26 12.39 -3.67
N VAL A 58 17.22 12.21 -2.77
CA VAL A 58 17.96 10.94 -2.60
C VAL A 58 17.04 9.89 -1.99
N ASP A 59 16.22 10.26 -1.01
CA ASP A 59 15.29 9.32 -0.38
C ASP A 59 14.12 8.98 -1.31
N ILE A 60 13.64 9.95 -2.10
CA ILE A 60 12.65 9.70 -3.17
C ILE A 60 13.19 8.69 -4.20
N GLU A 61 14.46 8.79 -4.61
CA GLU A 61 15.06 7.88 -5.57
C GLU A 61 15.26 6.46 -5.00
N LYS A 62 15.68 6.34 -3.73
CA LYS A 62 15.73 5.04 -3.03
C LYS A 62 14.36 4.41 -2.93
N PHE A 63 13.36 5.18 -2.49
CA PHE A 63 11.98 4.70 -2.38
C PHE A 63 11.43 4.27 -3.74
N LYS A 64 11.67 5.05 -4.81
CA LYS A 64 11.32 4.68 -6.19
C LYS A 64 11.94 3.34 -6.57
N THR A 65 13.21 3.14 -6.27
CA THR A 65 13.93 1.89 -6.56
C THR A 65 13.32 0.69 -5.84
N SER A 66 12.99 0.84 -4.56
CA SER A 66 12.31 -0.19 -3.78
C SER A 66 10.91 -0.49 -4.33
N CYS A 67 10.16 0.54 -4.73
CA CYS A 67 8.89 0.40 -5.44
C CYS A 67 9.01 -0.44 -6.71
N ASP A 68 9.91 -0.06 -7.62
CA ASP A 68 10.10 -0.75 -8.89
C ASP A 68 10.53 -2.22 -8.66
N THR A 69 11.44 -2.43 -7.71
CA THR A 69 11.95 -3.76 -7.35
C THR A 69 10.88 -4.68 -6.79
N LEU A 70 9.99 -4.15 -5.95
CA LEU A 70 8.92 -4.92 -5.33
C LEU A 70 7.77 -5.19 -6.31
N LYS A 71 7.35 -4.19 -7.10
CA LYS A 71 6.35 -4.35 -8.16
C LYS A 71 6.75 -5.41 -9.18
N ALA A 72 8.02 -5.37 -9.61
CA ALA A 72 8.57 -6.39 -10.50
C ALA A 72 8.54 -7.79 -9.85
N CYS A 73 8.80 -7.87 -8.54
CA CYS A 73 8.71 -9.14 -7.82
C CYS A 73 7.30 -9.71 -7.81
N TYR A 74 6.29 -8.91 -7.42
CA TYR A 74 4.90 -9.37 -7.41
C TYR A 74 4.41 -9.77 -8.79
N SER A 75 4.82 -9.04 -9.83
CA SER A 75 4.48 -9.38 -11.22
C SER A 75 5.12 -10.70 -11.69
N SER A 76 6.16 -11.18 -11.00
CA SER A 76 6.85 -12.44 -11.32
C SER A 76 6.30 -13.67 -10.60
N LEU A 77 5.28 -13.52 -9.74
CA LEU A 77 4.71 -14.62 -8.95
C LEU A 77 3.62 -15.34 -9.74
N GLU A 78 3.98 -16.39 -10.47
CA GLU A 78 3.05 -17.10 -11.37
C GLU A 78 1.99 -17.90 -10.61
N CYS A 79 2.34 -18.42 -9.43
CA CYS A 79 1.41 -19.18 -8.59
C CYS A 79 0.46 -18.27 -7.81
N ARG A 80 0.84 -17.01 -7.61
CA ARG A 80 0.05 -16.01 -6.85
C ARG A 80 -0.67 -14.98 -7.72
N LYS A 81 -0.51 -14.99 -9.04
CA LYS A 81 -1.06 -13.96 -9.94
C LYS A 81 -2.58 -13.77 -9.87
N ASN A 82 -3.32 -14.83 -9.52
CA ASN A 82 -4.78 -14.81 -9.39
C ASN A 82 -5.25 -14.92 -7.93
N ASP A 83 -4.32 -14.99 -6.97
CA ASP A 83 -4.64 -15.01 -5.55
C ASP A 83 -5.14 -13.61 -5.14
N PRO A 84 -6.40 -13.47 -4.67
CA PRO A 84 -6.97 -12.17 -4.35
C PRO A 84 -6.14 -11.37 -3.36
N GLN A 85 -5.49 -12.04 -2.39
CA GLN A 85 -4.66 -11.36 -1.39
C GLN A 85 -3.40 -10.77 -2.00
N TYR A 86 -2.74 -11.51 -2.90
CA TYR A 86 -1.55 -11.02 -3.60
C TYR A 86 -1.88 -9.95 -4.65
N VAL A 87 -3.00 -10.10 -5.34
CA VAL A 87 -3.52 -9.09 -6.28
C VAL A 87 -3.79 -7.78 -5.53
N GLU A 88 -4.45 -7.85 -4.38
CA GLU A 88 -4.73 -6.68 -3.55
C GLU A 88 -3.44 -6.07 -2.98
N LEU A 89 -2.53 -6.88 -2.46
CA LEU A 89 -1.23 -6.44 -1.95
C LEU A 89 -0.44 -5.68 -3.02
N SER A 90 -0.33 -6.25 -4.22
CA SER A 90 0.34 -5.62 -5.37
C SER A 90 -0.34 -4.30 -5.76
N ARG A 91 -1.67 -4.25 -5.78
CA ARG A 91 -2.44 -3.01 -6.07
C ARG A 91 -2.21 -1.94 -5.00
N ASN A 92 -2.20 -2.30 -3.72
CA ASN A 92 -1.96 -1.37 -2.62
C ASN A 92 -0.52 -0.83 -2.66
N THR A 93 0.48 -1.69 -2.91
CA THR A 93 1.86 -1.26 -3.15
C THR A 93 1.94 -0.28 -4.33
N ASN A 94 1.29 -0.59 -5.45
CA ASN A 94 1.23 0.33 -6.60
C ASN A 94 0.67 1.70 -6.22
N THR A 95 -0.42 1.69 -5.46
CA THR A 95 -1.10 2.91 -4.99
C THR A 95 -0.19 3.76 -4.11
N ILE A 96 0.45 3.15 -3.11
CA ILE A 96 1.40 3.85 -2.22
C ILE A 96 2.55 4.43 -3.03
N CYS A 97 3.16 3.62 -3.90
CA CYS A 97 4.26 4.06 -4.76
C CYS A 97 3.88 5.28 -5.61
N SER A 98 2.73 5.24 -6.29
CA SER A 98 2.28 6.34 -7.13
C SER A 98 2.00 7.61 -6.32
N ALA A 99 1.33 7.50 -5.18
CA ALA A 99 1.01 8.64 -4.33
C ALA A 99 2.25 9.30 -3.74
N ILE A 100 3.17 8.50 -3.19
CA ILE A 100 4.39 8.98 -2.57
C ILE A 100 5.33 9.61 -3.61
N LEU A 101 5.49 8.98 -4.79
CA LEU A 101 6.30 9.56 -5.85
C LEU A 101 5.70 10.88 -6.35
N PHE A 102 4.38 10.95 -6.56
CA PHE A 102 3.72 12.22 -6.88
C PHE A 102 4.01 13.31 -5.83
N LEU A 103 3.91 12.98 -4.54
CA LEU A 103 4.16 13.93 -3.47
C LEU A 103 5.62 14.41 -3.46
N GLY A 104 6.56 13.49 -3.68
CA GLY A 104 8.01 13.76 -3.70
C GLY A 104 8.56 14.30 -5.03
N THR A 105 7.79 14.31 -6.12
CA THR A 105 8.25 14.87 -7.41
C THR A 105 7.37 16.01 -7.87
N ASP A 106 6.12 15.71 -8.21
CA ASP A 106 5.20 16.63 -8.85
C ASP A 106 4.63 17.67 -7.88
N PHE A 107 4.53 17.33 -6.59
CA PHE A 107 3.89 18.18 -5.59
C PHE A 107 4.88 19.00 -4.76
N VAL A 108 6.19 18.72 -4.82
CA VAL A 108 7.20 19.37 -3.97
C VAL A 108 7.19 20.88 -4.07
N ASP A 109 7.08 21.44 -5.28
CA ASP A 109 7.03 22.89 -5.45
C ASP A 109 5.77 23.51 -4.86
N CYS A 110 4.65 22.77 -4.87
CA CYS A 110 3.44 23.21 -4.21
C CYS A 110 3.59 23.17 -2.69
N LYS A 111 4.17 22.08 -2.15
CA LYS A 111 4.47 21.95 -0.72
C LYS A 111 5.33 23.11 -0.21
N LYS A 112 6.38 23.49 -0.94
CA LYS A 112 7.22 24.66 -0.60
C LYS A 112 6.41 25.94 -0.48
N LYS A 113 5.53 26.23 -1.45
CA LYS A 113 4.66 27.42 -1.39
C LYS A 113 3.71 27.40 -0.21
N ILE A 114 3.17 26.23 0.12
CA ILE A 114 2.26 26.04 1.26
C ILE A 114 3.02 26.24 2.58
N ASP A 115 4.24 25.74 2.70
CA ASP A 115 5.06 25.85 3.92
C ASP A 115 5.51 27.29 4.21
N GLU A 116 5.62 28.11 3.17
CA GLU A 116 5.86 29.55 3.30
C GLU A 116 4.62 30.29 3.83
N VAL A 117 3.42 29.77 3.59
CA VAL A 117 2.16 30.29 4.12
C VAL A 117 1.98 29.76 5.54
N LYS A 118 2.29 30.59 6.54
CA LYS A 118 2.08 30.25 7.95
C LYS A 118 0.62 29.86 8.22
N GLY A 119 0.36 28.60 8.55
CA GLY A 119 -0.94 28.12 9.02
C GLY A 119 -0.86 26.71 9.59
N ASP A 120 -1.73 26.38 10.57
CA ASP A 120 -1.79 25.07 11.24
C ASP A 120 -2.47 23.96 10.40
N CYS A 121 -2.52 24.12 9.07
CA CYS A 121 -3.23 23.23 8.16
C CYS A 121 -2.31 22.51 7.16
N ASP A 122 -1.13 22.11 7.59
CA ASP A 122 -0.13 21.49 6.72
C ASP A 122 -0.14 19.95 6.76
N THR A 123 -1.07 19.34 7.52
CA THR A 123 -1.09 17.89 7.74
C THR A 123 -2.34 17.19 7.22
N VAL A 124 -2.12 16.03 6.59
CA VAL A 124 -3.15 15.07 6.20
C VAL A 124 -3.55 14.25 7.42
N GLY A 125 -4.83 14.22 7.76
CA GLY A 125 -5.34 13.50 8.93
C GLY A 125 -5.45 11.98 8.75
N ASN A 126 -5.82 11.30 9.83
CA ASN A 126 -5.95 9.84 9.92
C ASN A 126 -7.37 9.37 10.27
N THR A 127 -8.37 10.26 10.22
CA THR A 127 -9.79 9.95 10.44
C THR A 127 -10.62 10.42 9.24
N CYS A 128 -11.83 9.88 9.08
CA CYS A 128 -12.71 10.19 7.94
C CYS A 128 -13.05 11.66 7.79
N ASP A 129 -13.06 12.43 8.88
CA ASP A 129 -13.43 13.84 8.94
C ASP A 129 -12.21 14.78 8.80
N THR A 130 -10.99 14.26 8.97
CA THR A 130 -9.76 15.07 8.99
C THR A 130 -8.79 14.76 7.85
N VAL A 131 -9.17 13.91 6.89
CA VAL A 131 -8.29 13.49 5.77
C VAL A 131 -7.58 14.69 5.13
N PHE A 132 -8.31 15.76 4.88
CA PHE A 132 -7.78 17.00 4.28
C PHE A 132 -7.61 18.14 5.28
N GLY A 133 -7.22 17.81 6.51
CA GLY A 133 -7.13 18.73 7.62
C GLY A 133 -8.49 19.01 8.25
N LYS A 134 -8.48 19.58 9.46
CA LYS A 134 -9.70 20.00 10.15
C LYS A 134 -10.44 21.03 9.29
N ASP A 135 -11.76 20.91 9.17
CA ASP A 135 -12.59 21.81 8.37
C ASP A 135 -12.14 21.89 6.88
N GLN A 136 -11.49 20.83 6.37
CA GLN A 136 -10.95 20.73 5.00
C GLN A 136 -9.97 21.85 4.61
N CYS A 137 -9.25 22.40 5.59
CA CYS A 137 -8.42 23.58 5.38
C CYS A 137 -7.29 23.40 4.34
N LEU A 138 -6.91 22.15 3.97
CA LEU A 138 -5.90 21.91 2.92
C LEU A 138 -6.40 22.32 1.53
N LYS A 139 -7.72 22.24 1.26
CA LYS A 139 -8.30 22.58 -0.04
C LYS A 139 -8.03 24.05 -0.43
N PRO A 140 -8.48 25.06 0.34
CA PRO A 140 -8.22 26.45 -0.01
C PRO A 140 -6.73 26.75 -0.07
N LEU A 141 -5.93 26.20 0.86
CA LEU A 141 -4.49 26.40 0.91
C LEU A 141 -3.79 25.93 -0.39
N ILE A 142 -4.11 24.73 -0.87
CA ILE A 142 -3.54 24.19 -2.12
C ILE A 142 -4.06 24.96 -3.34
N VAL A 143 -5.35 25.28 -3.39
CA VAL A 143 -5.95 26.02 -4.51
C VAL A 143 -5.33 27.41 -4.65
N ASP A 144 -5.18 28.14 -3.54
CA ASP A 144 -4.64 29.50 -3.53
C ASP A 144 -3.13 29.52 -3.87
N SER A 145 -2.37 28.54 -3.40
CA SER A 145 -0.92 28.47 -3.65
C SER A 145 -0.55 27.85 -5.00
N CYS A 146 -1.34 26.90 -5.49
CA CYS A 146 -0.92 25.98 -6.56
C CYS A 146 -1.97 25.76 -7.65
N GLY A 147 -3.18 26.25 -7.47
CA GLY A 147 -4.28 26.11 -8.41
C GLY A 147 -5.10 24.83 -8.26
N GLU A 148 -6.26 24.84 -8.91
CA GLU A 148 -7.28 23.80 -8.78
C GLU A 148 -6.84 22.43 -9.32
N GLU A 149 -6.08 22.40 -10.42
CA GLU A 149 -5.54 21.17 -10.98
C GLU A 149 -4.64 20.42 -9.98
N LYS A 150 -3.79 21.16 -9.24
CA LYS A 150 -2.92 20.57 -8.22
C LYS A 150 -3.72 20.03 -7.05
N TRP A 151 -4.78 20.73 -6.65
CA TRP A 151 -5.72 20.21 -5.65
C TRP A 151 -6.35 18.89 -6.09
N PHE A 152 -6.88 18.79 -7.32
CA PHE A 152 -7.49 17.54 -7.79
C PHE A 152 -6.52 16.37 -7.76
N ARG A 153 -5.29 16.56 -8.28
CA ARG A 153 -4.27 15.50 -8.26
C ARG A 153 -3.86 15.10 -6.85
N PHE A 154 -3.68 16.07 -5.95
CA PHE A 154 -3.37 15.83 -4.55
C PHE A 154 -4.49 15.04 -3.86
N ARG A 155 -5.73 15.51 -4.00
CA ARG A 155 -6.92 14.89 -3.42
C ARG A 155 -7.03 13.41 -3.80
N GLU A 156 -6.95 13.09 -5.08
CA GLU A 156 -7.09 11.71 -5.53
C GLU A 156 -5.95 10.80 -5.01
N ASN A 157 -4.70 11.29 -4.97
CA ASN A 157 -3.58 10.52 -4.42
C ASN A 157 -3.74 10.27 -2.91
N ILE A 158 -4.19 11.26 -2.14
CA ILE A 158 -4.44 11.09 -0.70
C ILE A 158 -5.63 10.16 -0.44
N ILE A 159 -6.74 10.28 -1.18
CA ILE A 159 -7.88 9.36 -1.07
C ILE A 159 -7.42 7.93 -1.33
N ASN A 160 -6.69 7.70 -2.42
CA ASN A 160 -6.21 6.37 -2.77
C ASN A 160 -5.25 5.79 -1.72
N LEU A 161 -4.41 6.64 -1.11
CA LEU A 161 -3.51 6.24 -0.04
C LEU A 161 -4.26 5.87 1.25
N LYS A 162 -5.34 6.59 1.59
CA LYS A 162 -6.08 6.40 2.84
C LYS A 162 -7.13 5.30 2.76
N LYS A 163 -7.72 5.05 1.59
CA LYS A 163 -8.80 4.07 1.39
C LYS A 163 -8.52 2.67 1.97
N PRO A 164 -7.31 2.08 1.84
CA PRO A 164 -7.01 0.78 2.46
C PRO A 164 -7.02 0.80 3.99
N SER A 165 -6.66 1.92 4.62
CA SER A 165 -6.61 2.06 6.09
C SER A 165 -7.89 2.61 6.68
N LEU A 166 -8.74 3.21 5.84
CA LEU A 166 -9.99 3.86 6.20
C LEU A 166 -11.12 3.38 5.27
N PRO A 167 -11.45 2.08 5.29
CA PRO A 167 -12.36 1.48 4.31
C PRO A 167 -13.80 1.96 4.43
N ASP A 168 -14.22 2.41 5.62
CA ASP A 168 -15.60 2.83 5.91
C ASP A 168 -15.86 4.32 5.64
N CYS A 169 -14.84 5.09 5.25
CA CYS A 169 -15.04 6.51 4.97
C CYS A 169 -15.69 6.72 3.60
N ASP A 170 -16.69 7.60 3.56
CA ASP A 170 -17.18 8.17 2.30
C ASP A 170 -16.20 9.24 1.81
N PHE A 171 -15.36 8.90 0.82
CA PHE A 171 -14.42 9.86 0.24
C PHE A 171 -15.05 10.76 -0.84
N ASP A 172 -16.26 10.47 -1.32
CA ASP A 172 -16.94 11.29 -2.32
C ASP A 172 -17.36 12.65 -1.75
N GLN A 173 -17.49 12.76 -0.43
CA GLN A 173 -17.70 14.03 0.27
C GLN A 173 -16.63 15.10 -0.06
N TYR A 174 -15.43 14.69 -0.50
CA TYR A 174 -14.33 15.60 -0.86
C TYR A 174 -14.27 15.91 -2.36
N ARG A 175 -15.08 15.23 -3.17
CA ARG A 175 -15.12 15.38 -4.62
C ARG A 175 -16.10 16.44 -5.11
N ASN A 176 -17.03 16.83 -4.24
CA ASN A 176 -18.06 17.83 -4.47
C ASN A 176 -17.61 19.27 -4.14
#